data_AF-A0A800K159-F1
#
_entry.id   AF-A0A800K159-F1
#
_cell.length_a   1.000
_cell.length_b   1.000
_cell.length_c   1.000
_cell.angle_alpha   90.00
_cell.angle_beta   90.00
_cell.angle_gamma   90.00
#
_symmetry.space_group_name_H-M   'P 1'
#
loop_
_entity.id
_entity.type
_entity.pdbx_description
1 polymer ?
#
loop_
_entity_poly.entity_id
_entity_poly.type
_entity_poly.pdbx_seq_one_letter_code
_entity_poly.pdbx_strand_id
1 'polypeptide(L)'
;MTCVGRNSFQLFSAMAVALLFLATGPSPSRAQAFSFDFETWSGSGNGFGTPGVTDDFDGVSLDGWSIEQGTAIEASGVLNLRDPGTLTTVHLPTFDFSSFSSHVVRDDGTFIADGLGDFTLTTVVKQTVIPLDQFVGLDFGTAAPHHFVQVSIQNWGPELGAHAAFEPGLNAVLGVFVIGTLLPVDFYVDSFSTVHVPIAPAAITGDIWLRLDFVDATDQITGSISTDGGSSFTTIGTLPMPVTGWGGQAGLLADPRQLAAPSVPTLGPLGMATLIGLMGLGLAGLGVRRRAASAAN
;
A
#
# COMPACT_ATOMS: atom_id res chain seq x y z
N MET A 1 65.65 17.53 -2.39
CA MET A 1 64.62 18.56 -2.63
C MET A 1 63.67 18.01 -3.68
N THR A 2 62.70 17.21 -3.26
CA THR A 2 61.77 16.48 -4.15
C THR A 2 60.49 17.29 -4.27
N CYS A 3 60.23 17.79 -5.48
CA CYS A 3 58.98 18.46 -5.85
C CYS A 3 57.83 17.44 -5.77
N VAL A 4 57.11 17.41 -4.64
CA VAL A 4 55.83 16.70 -4.54
C VAL A 4 54.83 17.48 -5.39
N GLY A 5 54.54 16.94 -6.57
CA GLY A 5 53.80 17.61 -7.63
C GLY A 5 52.36 17.92 -7.22
N ARG A 6 51.93 19.14 -7.56
CA ARG A 6 50.55 19.69 -7.51
C ARG A 6 49.41 18.71 -7.90
N ASN A 7 49.73 17.66 -8.64
CA ASN A 7 48.78 16.64 -9.11
C ASN A 7 48.21 15.76 -8.00
N SER A 8 48.95 15.55 -6.89
CA SER A 8 48.48 14.69 -5.80
C SER A 8 47.35 15.32 -4.97
N PHE A 9 47.37 16.65 -4.76
CA PHE A 9 46.29 17.37 -4.07
C PHE A 9 44.96 17.38 -4.84
N GLN A 10 45.01 17.40 -6.17
CA GLN A 10 43.81 17.38 -7.01
C GLN A 10 43.12 16.01 -7.01
N LEU A 11 43.89 14.93 -7.01
CA LEU A 11 43.36 13.56 -6.91
C LEU A 11 42.68 13.29 -5.56
N PHE A 12 43.28 13.74 -4.45
CA PHE A 12 42.65 13.61 -3.13
C PHE A 12 41.35 14.41 -3.00
N SER A 13 41.29 15.61 -3.60
CA SER A 13 40.07 16.43 -3.58
C SER A 13 38.94 15.83 -4.41
N ALA A 14 39.24 15.29 -5.60
CA ALA A 14 38.24 14.64 -6.44
C ALA A 14 37.69 13.36 -5.79
N MET A 15 38.54 12.58 -5.12
CA MET A 15 38.13 11.36 -4.42
C MET A 15 37.29 11.68 -3.18
N ALA A 16 37.62 12.74 -2.44
CA ALA A 16 36.83 13.19 -1.29
C ALA A 16 35.43 13.67 -1.70
N VAL A 17 35.31 14.39 -2.83
CA VAL A 17 34.02 14.82 -3.36
C VAL A 17 33.21 13.62 -3.85
N ALA A 18 33.81 12.65 -4.55
CA ALA A 18 33.13 11.43 -4.97
C ALA A 18 32.64 10.57 -3.79
N LEU A 19 33.43 10.47 -2.72
CA LEU A 19 33.03 9.81 -1.47
C LEU A 19 31.90 10.56 -0.74
N LEU A 20 31.88 11.90 -0.79
CA LEU A 20 30.78 12.70 -0.24
C LEU A 20 29.48 12.45 -1.02
N PHE A 21 29.54 12.38 -2.35
CA PHE A 21 28.38 12.06 -3.20
C PHE A 21 27.88 10.62 -3.02
N LEU A 22 28.77 9.68 -2.70
CA LEU A 22 28.39 8.30 -2.36
C LEU A 22 27.79 8.19 -0.95
N ALA A 23 28.19 9.05 -0.01
CA ALA A 23 27.66 9.09 1.35
C ALA A 23 26.35 9.89 1.48
N THR A 24 26.08 10.82 0.55
CA THR A 24 24.80 11.54 0.45
C THR A 24 23.89 10.97 -0.63
N GLY A 25 24.13 9.73 -1.07
CA GLY A 25 23.16 9.03 -1.91
C GLY A 25 21.79 9.07 -1.23
N PRO A 26 20.68 9.16 -1.99
CA PRO A 26 19.36 9.12 -1.41
C PRO A 26 19.30 7.90 -0.50
N SER A 27 19.11 8.14 0.80
CA SER A 27 18.80 7.03 1.71
C SER A 27 17.64 6.29 1.07
N PRO A 28 17.68 4.95 0.93
CA PRO A 28 16.53 4.21 0.45
C PRO A 28 15.37 4.70 1.31
N SER A 29 14.36 5.30 0.66
CA SER A 29 13.22 5.90 1.33
C SER A 29 12.69 4.83 2.26
N ARG A 30 12.98 4.96 3.56
CA ARG A 30 12.57 3.96 4.53
C ARG A 30 11.05 3.98 4.46
N ALA A 31 10.46 2.85 4.09
CA ALA A 31 9.03 2.67 4.07
C ALA A 31 8.44 3.28 5.34
N GLN A 32 7.35 4.04 5.20
CA GLN A 32 6.67 4.64 6.35
C GLN A 32 6.36 3.52 7.35
N ALA A 33 6.79 3.68 8.60
CA ALA A 33 6.54 2.68 9.63
C ALA A 33 5.03 2.62 9.91
N PHE A 34 4.50 1.40 10.07
CA PHE A 34 3.09 1.16 10.34
C PHE A 34 2.94 -0.12 11.17
N SER A 35 1.88 -0.16 11.97
CA SER A 35 1.56 -1.30 12.83
C SER A 35 0.09 -1.18 13.22
N PHE A 36 -0.68 -2.18 12.80
CA PHE A 36 -2.11 -2.32 13.09
C PHE A 36 -2.35 -3.65 13.80
N ASP A 37 -3.25 -3.65 14.76
CA ASP A 37 -3.57 -4.80 15.60
C ASP A 37 -5.04 -5.17 15.38
N PHE A 38 -5.28 -6.42 15.05
CA PHE A 38 -6.59 -7.01 14.89
C PHE A 38 -6.84 -7.94 16.07
N GLU A 39 -7.96 -7.78 16.76
CA GLU A 39 -8.30 -8.60 17.94
C GLU A 39 -9.13 -9.81 17.58
N THR A 40 -10.13 -9.63 16.72
CA THR A 40 -11.03 -10.71 16.34
C THR A 40 -11.37 -10.58 14.87
N TRP A 41 -11.44 -11.71 14.18
CA TRP A 41 -12.13 -11.85 12.91
C TRP A 41 -13.27 -12.86 13.04
N SER A 42 -14.39 -12.62 12.38
CA SER A 42 -15.49 -13.58 12.30
C SER A 42 -16.14 -13.59 10.92
N GLY A 43 -16.51 -14.78 10.48
CA GLY A 43 -17.31 -15.04 9.30
C GLY A 43 -18.53 -15.88 9.66
N SER A 44 -19.71 -15.48 9.23
CA SER A 44 -20.97 -16.20 9.48
C SER A 44 -21.86 -16.22 8.25
N GLY A 45 -22.82 -17.14 8.21
CA GLY A 45 -23.74 -17.32 7.08
C GLY A 45 -23.43 -18.56 6.25
N ASN A 46 -24.11 -18.71 5.11
CA ASN A 46 -24.19 -19.97 4.38
C ASN A 46 -22.87 -20.37 3.66
N GLY A 47 -21.85 -19.51 3.66
CA GLY A 47 -20.48 -19.83 3.24
C GLY A 47 -19.50 -20.21 4.36
N PHE A 48 -19.82 -19.90 5.61
CA PHE A 48 -18.95 -20.14 6.78
C PHE A 48 -19.44 -21.27 7.70
N GLY A 49 -20.61 -21.85 7.38
CA GLY A 49 -21.20 -22.93 8.16
C GLY A 49 -21.99 -22.45 9.38
N THR A 50 -22.49 -23.41 10.16
CA THR A 50 -23.20 -23.17 11.43
C THR A 50 -22.64 -24.09 12.52
N PRO A 51 -22.06 -23.55 13.61
CA PRO A 51 -21.80 -22.12 13.83
C PRO A 51 -20.81 -21.57 12.79
N GLY A 52 -20.81 -20.24 12.58
CA GLY A 52 -19.81 -19.60 11.74
C GLY A 52 -18.39 -19.77 12.28
N VAL A 53 -17.42 -19.12 11.64
CA VAL A 53 -16.00 -19.19 12.02
C VAL A 53 -15.61 -17.92 12.76
N THR A 54 -14.82 -18.04 13.81
CA THR A 54 -14.29 -16.92 14.59
C THR A 54 -12.85 -17.23 14.96
N ASP A 55 -12.02 -16.20 14.92
CA ASP A 55 -10.61 -16.24 15.27
C ASP A 55 -10.30 -15.04 16.16
N ASP A 56 -9.91 -15.31 17.40
CA ASP A 56 -9.58 -14.31 18.43
C ASP A 56 -8.05 -14.09 18.53
N PHE A 57 -7.28 -14.65 17.60
CA PHE A 57 -5.82 -14.50 17.51
C PHE A 57 -5.09 -14.78 18.85
N ASP A 58 -5.61 -15.74 19.61
CA ASP A 58 -5.15 -16.10 20.96
C ASP A 58 -3.99 -17.12 20.95
N GLY A 59 -3.54 -17.50 19.75
CA GLY A 59 -2.48 -18.45 19.51
C GLY A 59 -1.07 -17.83 19.45
N VAL A 60 -0.16 -18.63 18.89
CA VAL A 60 1.24 -18.25 18.59
C VAL A 60 1.58 -18.45 17.11
N SER A 61 0.60 -18.87 16.32
CA SER A 61 0.70 -19.15 14.89
C SER A 61 -0.56 -18.68 14.21
N LEU A 62 -0.41 -18.23 12.96
CA LEU A 62 -1.47 -17.78 12.06
C LEU A 62 -2.33 -18.95 11.58
N ASP A 63 -2.93 -19.69 12.49
CA ASP A 63 -3.62 -20.95 12.18
C ASP A 63 -4.84 -20.67 11.29
N GLY A 64 -4.82 -21.20 10.06
CA GLY A 64 -5.86 -20.94 9.06
C GLY A 64 -5.69 -19.63 8.28
N TRP A 65 -4.60 -18.90 8.48
CA TRP A 65 -4.23 -17.71 7.70
C TRP A 65 -2.91 -17.92 6.97
N SER A 66 -2.80 -17.35 5.78
CA SER A 66 -1.56 -17.28 5.01
C SER A 66 -1.14 -15.83 4.81
N ILE A 67 0.18 -15.59 4.87
CA ILE A 67 0.74 -14.25 4.60
C ILE A 67 0.91 -14.12 3.09
N GLU A 68 0.14 -13.22 2.47
CA GLU A 68 0.33 -12.89 1.06
C GLU A 68 1.38 -11.80 0.87
N GLN A 69 1.42 -10.81 1.77
CA GLN A 69 2.29 -9.65 1.66
C GLN A 69 2.79 -9.18 3.03
N GLY A 70 4.01 -8.63 3.06
CA GLY A 70 4.57 -7.95 4.22
C GLY A 70 4.82 -8.85 5.42
N THR A 71 4.56 -8.30 6.61
CA THR A 71 4.83 -8.93 7.90
C THR A 71 3.56 -9.01 8.74
N ALA A 72 3.24 -10.23 9.18
CA ALA A 72 2.14 -10.53 10.09
C ALA A 72 2.65 -11.35 11.27
N ILE A 73 2.20 -11.02 12.49
CA ILE A 73 2.56 -11.72 13.72
C ILE A 73 1.34 -11.87 14.60
N GLU A 74 1.01 -13.10 14.97
CA GLU A 74 0.03 -13.38 16.01
C GLU A 74 0.73 -13.53 17.35
N ALA A 75 0.35 -12.72 18.32
CA ALA A 75 0.82 -12.82 19.69
C ALA A 75 -0.09 -12.07 20.65
N SER A 76 -0.29 -12.64 21.85
CA SER A 76 -0.99 -11.97 22.97
C SER A 76 -2.46 -11.62 22.68
N GLY A 77 -3.17 -12.43 21.92
CA GLY A 77 -4.59 -12.20 21.61
C GLY A 77 -4.82 -11.15 20.52
N VAL A 78 -3.82 -10.89 19.68
CA VAL A 78 -3.93 -10.00 18.52
C VAL A 78 -3.09 -10.50 17.35
N LEU A 79 -3.60 -10.25 16.14
CA LEU A 79 -2.84 -10.27 14.90
C LEU A 79 -2.29 -8.87 14.62
N ASN A 80 -0.97 -8.74 14.58
CA ASN A 80 -0.30 -7.51 14.20
C ASN A 80 0.19 -7.54 12.75
N LEU A 81 -0.33 -6.64 11.91
CA LEU A 81 0.19 -6.36 10.57
C LEU A 81 1.08 -5.13 10.63
N ARG A 82 2.35 -5.26 10.24
CA ARG A 82 3.34 -4.20 10.46
C ARG A 82 4.45 -4.15 9.42
N ASP A 83 5.32 -3.15 9.55
CA ASP A 83 6.56 -3.06 8.79
C ASP A 83 7.58 -4.16 9.14
N PRO A 84 8.42 -4.60 8.17
CA PRO A 84 8.42 -4.20 6.77
C PRO A 84 7.22 -4.80 5.99
N GLY A 85 6.56 -3.96 5.20
CA GLY A 85 5.58 -4.39 4.20
C GLY A 85 6.25 -4.81 2.88
N THR A 86 5.45 -5.31 1.94
CA THR A 86 5.88 -5.55 0.57
C THR A 86 5.62 -4.30 -0.27
N LEU A 87 6.68 -3.74 -0.87
CA LEU A 87 6.52 -2.64 -1.82
C LEU A 87 5.81 -3.14 -3.08
N THR A 88 4.71 -2.49 -3.41
CA THR A 88 3.94 -2.77 -4.62
C THR A 88 3.60 -1.46 -5.34
N THR A 89 3.68 -1.45 -6.68
CA THR A 89 3.10 -0.38 -7.48
C THR A 89 1.68 -0.76 -7.89
N VAL A 90 0.75 0.16 -7.68
CA VAL A 90 -0.63 0.02 -8.16
C VAL A 90 -0.84 1.02 -9.28
N HIS A 91 -1.17 0.50 -10.45
CA HIS A 91 -1.51 1.26 -11.64
C HIS A 91 -3.02 1.43 -11.70
N LEU A 92 -3.48 2.67 -11.56
CA LEU A 92 -4.86 3.06 -11.84
C LEU A 92 -4.93 3.70 -13.23
N PRO A 93 -6.12 3.78 -13.85
CA PRO A 93 -6.27 4.37 -15.18
C PRO A 93 -5.74 5.81 -15.31
N THR A 94 -5.64 6.54 -14.19
CA THR A 94 -5.31 7.98 -14.16
C THR A 94 -4.01 8.33 -13.41
N PHE A 95 -3.43 7.41 -12.63
CA PHE A 95 -2.18 7.64 -11.88
C PHE A 95 -1.65 6.33 -11.29
N ASP A 96 -0.40 6.37 -10.84
CA ASP A 96 0.23 5.27 -10.13
C ASP A 96 0.50 5.67 -8.68
N PHE A 97 0.41 4.71 -7.76
CA PHE A 97 0.88 4.89 -6.39
C PHE A 97 1.69 3.69 -5.92
N SER A 98 2.54 3.92 -4.91
CA SER A 98 3.29 2.87 -4.26
C SER A 98 2.70 2.60 -2.88
N SER A 99 2.57 1.33 -2.56
CA SER A 99 2.04 0.80 -1.31
C SER A 99 3.10 -0.05 -0.64
N PHE A 100 3.20 0.01 0.68
CA PHE A 100 3.92 -1.00 1.47
C PHE A 100 2.92 -1.78 2.30
N SER A 101 2.29 -2.78 1.70
CA SER A 101 1.23 -3.54 2.35
C SER A 101 1.74 -4.71 3.20
N SER A 102 1.03 -4.99 4.28
CA SER A 102 1.01 -6.30 4.95
C SER A 102 -0.40 -6.87 4.83
N HIS A 103 -0.52 -8.07 4.27
CA HIS A 103 -1.79 -8.71 3.93
C HIS A 103 -1.77 -10.18 4.35
N VAL A 104 -2.82 -10.59 5.05
CA VAL A 104 -3.08 -12.01 5.33
C VAL A 104 -4.43 -12.40 4.76
N VAL A 105 -4.54 -13.62 4.24
CA VAL A 105 -5.80 -14.19 3.75
C VAL A 105 -6.10 -15.48 4.50
N ARG A 106 -7.39 -15.74 4.69
CA ARG A 106 -7.86 -16.97 5.32
C ARG A 106 -7.71 -18.13 4.33
N ASP A 107 -6.89 -19.11 4.69
CA ASP A 107 -6.54 -20.28 3.88
C ASP A 107 -6.82 -21.60 4.62
N ASP A 108 -7.97 -21.67 5.30
CA ASP A 108 -8.46 -22.87 5.97
C ASP A 108 -9.35 -23.74 5.06
N GLY A 109 -9.33 -23.47 3.76
CA GLY A 109 -10.21 -24.10 2.77
C GLY A 109 -11.62 -23.50 2.71
N THR A 110 -11.92 -22.47 3.52
CA THR A 110 -13.18 -21.73 3.42
C THR A 110 -13.14 -20.85 2.18
N PHE A 111 -13.86 -21.27 1.15
CA PHE A 111 -14.07 -20.51 -0.07
C PHE A 111 -15.58 -20.29 -0.23
N ILE A 112 -16.02 -19.03 -0.15
CA ILE A 112 -17.42 -18.72 -0.45
C ILE A 112 -17.54 -18.54 -1.94
N ALA A 113 -18.53 -19.17 -2.57
CA ALA A 113 -18.87 -18.97 -3.97
C ALA A 113 -20.27 -18.36 -4.08
N ASP A 114 -20.54 -17.75 -5.24
CA ASP A 114 -21.85 -17.24 -5.64
C ASP A 114 -22.90 -18.36 -5.58
N GLY A 115 -24.09 -18.03 -5.09
CA GLY A 115 -25.17 -18.98 -4.86
C GLY A 115 -25.01 -19.84 -3.60
N LEU A 116 -23.98 -19.59 -2.77
CA LEU A 116 -23.88 -20.19 -1.45
C LEU A 116 -24.68 -19.44 -0.39
N GLY A 117 -25.41 -18.38 -0.72
CA GLY A 117 -26.24 -17.62 0.22
C GLY A 117 -25.52 -16.51 0.97
N ASP A 118 -26.27 -15.82 1.83
CA ASP A 118 -25.82 -14.62 2.54
C ASP A 118 -24.65 -14.92 3.50
N PHE A 119 -23.78 -13.93 3.67
CA PHE A 119 -22.71 -13.98 4.67
C PHE A 119 -22.42 -12.62 5.30
N THR A 120 -21.84 -12.66 6.50
CA THR A 120 -21.31 -11.49 7.20
C THR A 120 -19.87 -11.76 7.60
N LEU A 121 -18.99 -10.82 7.28
CA LEU A 121 -17.61 -10.75 7.77
C LEU A 121 -17.48 -9.58 8.73
N THR A 122 -16.75 -9.75 9.83
CA THR A 122 -16.47 -8.68 10.78
C THR A 122 -15.05 -8.82 11.31
N THR A 123 -14.36 -7.69 11.47
CA THR A 123 -13.07 -7.63 12.17
C THR A 123 -13.02 -6.44 13.13
N VAL A 124 -12.18 -6.57 14.16
CA VAL A 124 -11.94 -5.52 15.17
C VAL A 124 -10.50 -5.04 15.07
N VAL A 125 -10.33 -3.75 14.82
CA VAL A 125 -9.04 -3.06 14.77
C VAL A 125 -8.85 -2.26 16.06
N LYS A 126 -7.79 -2.54 16.83
CA LYS A 126 -7.47 -1.93 18.14
C LYS A 126 -6.94 -0.49 18.08
N GLN A 127 -7.15 0.20 16.97
CA GLN A 127 -6.53 1.48 16.70
C GLN A 127 -7.55 2.59 16.94
N THR A 128 -7.18 3.54 17.78
CA THR A 128 -7.98 4.75 18.04
C THR A 128 -7.56 5.93 17.17
N VAL A 129 -6.49 5.78 16.39
CA VAL A 129 -5.94 6.79 15.48
C VAL A 129 -5.48 6.11 14.20
N ILE A 130 -5.91 6.64 13.05
CA ILE A 130 -5.39 6.25 11.73
C ILE A 130 -4.38 7.32 11.31
N PRO A 131 -3.07 7.01 11.24
CA PRO A 131 -2.06 7.97 10.81
C PRO A 131 -2.31 8.48 9.38
N LEU A 132 -1.77 9.66 9.08
CA LEU A 132 -1.85 10.22 7.74
C LEU A 132 -1.16 9.29 6.74
N ASP A 133 -1.79 9.16 5.58
CA ASP A 133 -1.39 8.33 4.45
C ASP A 133 -1.34 6.83 4.76
N GLN A 134 -2.24 6.38 5.64
CA GLN A 134 -2.43 4.97 5.95
C GLN A 134 -3.88 4.56 5.85
N PHE A 135 -4.10 3.28 5.58
CA PHE A 135 -5.38 2.63 5.80
C PHE A 135 -5.23 1.22 6.37
N VAL A 136 -6.34 0.75 6.94
CA VAL A 136 -6.51 -0.60 7.47
C VAL A 136 -7.89 -1.10 7.04
N GLY A 137 -7.97 -2.37 6.64
CA GLY A 137 -9.16 -2.90 6.01
C GLY A 137 -9.41 -4.38 6.25
N LEU A 138 -10.68 -4.74 6.03
CA LEU A 138 -11.17 -6.09 5.83
C LEU A 138 -11.56 -6.20 4.37
N ASP A 139 -11.05 -7.21 3.70
CA ASP A 139 -11.43 -7.52 2.33
C ASP A 139 -11.95 -8.94 2.18
N PHE A 140 -12.58 -9.16 1.03
CA PHE A 140 -13.08 -10.45 0.61
C PHE A 140 -12.92 -10.55 -0.90
N GLY A 141 -12.32 -11.62 -1.39
CA GLY A 141 -12.21 -11.83 -2.82
C GLY A 141 -11.30 -12.95 -3.31
N THR A 142 -11.14 -13.00 -4.63
CA THR A 142 -10.31 -13.99 -5.32
C THR A 142 -8.90 -13.50 -5.54
N ALA A 143 -7.93 -14.43 -5.50
CA ALA A 143 -6.56 -14.17 -5.92
C ALA A 143 -6.35 -14.26 -7.45
N ALA A 144 -7.23 -14.88 -8.24
CA ALA A 144 -7.06 -14.93 -9.70
C ALA A 144 -8.36 -15.27 -10.46
N PRO A 145 -8.86 -14.40 -11.36
CA PRO A 145 -8.50 -12.97 -11.48
C PRO A 145 -8.75 -12.25 -10.15
N HIS A 146 -7.99 -11.19 -9.87
CA HIS A 146 -8.07 -10.50 -8.59
C HIS A 146 -9.29 -9.59 -8.56
N HIS A 147 -10.35 -10.05 -7.90
CA HIS A 147 -11.54 -9.26 -7.64
C HIS A 147 -11.76 -9.27 -6.14
N PHE A 148 -11.76 -8.09 -5.52
CA PHE A 148 -12.05 -8.00 -4.09
C PHE A 148 -12.98 -6.83 -3.79
N VAL A 149 -13.78 -7.03 -2.76
CA VAL A 149 -14.46 -5.96 -2.04
C VAL A 149 -13.67 -5.68 -0.77
N GLN A 150 -13.62 -4.41 -0.39
CA GLN A 150 -12.96 -3.97 0.82
C GLN A 150 -13.84 -3.00 1.58
N VAL A 151 -13.93 -3.20 2.88
CA VAL A 151 -14.32 -2.16 3.84
C VAL A 151 -13.08 -1.71 4.58
N SER A 152 -12.86 -0.40 4.68
CA SER A 152 -11.66 0.13 5.31
C SER A 152 -11.90 1.46 5.99
N ILE A 153 -10.96 1.82 6.86
CA ILE A 153 -10.79 3.19 7.34
C ILE A 153 -9.43 3.70 6.86
N GLN A 154 -9.43 4.90 6.29
CA GLN A 154 -8.27 5.50 5.63
C GLN A 154 -8.13 6.97 6.04
N ASN A 155 -6.91 7.50 6.03
CA ASN A 155 -6.66 8.91 6.33
C ASN A 155 -5.70 9.53 5.31
N TRP A 156 -6.22 9.98 4.16
CA TRP A 156 -5.37 10.45 3.07
C TRP A 156 -4.97 11.92 3.20
N GLY A 157 -3.69 12.19 2.97
CA GLY A 157 -3.19 13.54 2.78
C GLY A 157 -3.74 14.18 1.51
N PRO A 158 -3.63 15.51 1.37
CA PRO A 158 -4.15 16.23 0.20
C PRO A 158 -3.58 15.75 -1.13
N GLU A 159 -2.36 15.21 -1.13
CA GLU A 159 -1.70 14.73 -2.35
C GLU A 159 -2.34 13.45 -2.88
N LEU A 160 -2.49 12.42 -2.04
CA LEU A 160 -3.21 11.19 -2.40
C LEU A 160 -4.71 11.47 -2.60
N GLY A 161 -5.31 12.28 -1.73
CA GLY A 161 -6.72 12.64 -1.76
C GLY A 161 -7.15 13.52 -2.95
N ALA A 162 -6.21 14.02 -3.76
CA ALA A 162 -6.55 14.75 -4.98
C ALA A 162 -7.01 13.83 -6.12
N HIS A 163 -6.85 12.51 -5.96
CA HIS A 163 -7.20 11.52 -6.96
C HIS A 163 -8.57 10.90 -6.67
N ALA A 164 -9.43 10.73 -7.69
CA ALA A 164 -10.84 10.34 -7.52
C ALA A 164 -11.10 8.99 -6.80
N ALA A 165 -10.08 8.16 -6.59
CA ALA A 165 -10.18 6.93 -5.80
C ALA A 165 -9.99 7.16 -4.28
N PHE A 166 -9.47 8.33 -3.90
CA PHE A 166 -9.03 8.67 -2.56
C PHE A 166 -9.66 10.00 -2.17
N GLU A 167 -10.59 9.97 -1.23
CA GLU A 167 -11.08 11.21 -0.62
C GLU A 167 -10.09 11.69 0.45
N PRO A 168 -9.73 12.99 0.47
CA PRO A 168 -8.80 13.51 1.45
C PRO A 168 -9.39 13.46 2.86
N GLY A 169 -8.52 13.27 3.84
CA GLY A 169 -8.86 13.16 5.26
C GLY A 169 -9.29 11.75 5.68
N LEU A 170 -9.82 11.70 6.91
CA LEU A 170 -10.26 10.47 7.55
C LEU A 170 -11.65 10.05 7.03
N ASN A 171 -11.70 8.88 6.40
CA ASN A 171 -12.90 8.36 5.75
C ASN A 171 -13.06 6.87 6.06
N ALA A 172 -14.31 6.42 6.23
CA ALA A 172 -14.66 5.02 6.03
C ALA A 172 -15.00 4.79 4.57
N VAL A 173 -14.57 3.65 4.03
CA VAL A 173 -14.69 3.33 2.61
C VAL A 173 -15.25 1.94 2.42
N LEU A 174 -16.14 1.83 1.45
CA LEU A 174 -16.49 0.57 0.80
C LEU A 174 -16.01 0.66 -0.64
N GLY A 175 -15.18 -0.28 -1.08
CA GLY A 175 -14.65 -0.32 -2.43
C GLY A 175 -14.78 -1.69 -3.06
N VAL A 176 -15.12 -1.73 -4.35
CA VAL A 176 -15.06 -2.93 -5.19
C VAL A 176 -13.99 -2.69 -6.26
N PHE A 177 -13.04 -3.62 -6.37
CA PHE A 177 -11.89 -3.52 -7.24
C PHE A 177 -11.81 -4.72 -8.18
N VAL A 178 -11.59 -4.43 -9.47
CA VAL A 178 -11.35 -5.43 -10.52
C VAL A 178 -9.93 -5.22 -11.03
N ILE A 179 -9.07 -6.23 -10.86
CA ILE A 179 -7.66 -6.17 -11.25
C ILE A 179 -7.42 -7.10 -12.44
N GLY A 180 -6.96 -6.52 -13.54
CA GLY A 180 -6.87 -7.18 -14.84
C GLY A 180 -5.61 -8.01 -15.05
N THR A 181 -4.48 -7.62 -14.46
CA THR A 181 -3.23 -8.38 -14.62
C THR A 181 -2.28 -8.10 -13.46
N LEU A 182 -1.71 -9.17 -12.91
CA LEU A 182 -0.51 -9.11 -12.08
C LEU A 182 0.72 -9.19 -12.98
N LEU A 183 1.59 -8.20 -12.88
CA LEU A 183 3.01 -8.47 -13.04
C LEU A 183 3.55 -8.92 -11.67
N PRO A 184 4.70 -9.60 -11.57
CA PRO A 184 5.18 -10.23 -10.33
C PRO A 184 5.26 -9.34 -9.08
N VAL A 185 5.11 -8.01 -9.22
CA VAL A 185 5.17 -7.00 -8.15
C VAL A 185 4.26 -5.79 -8.39
N ASP A 186 3.45 -5.77 -9.47
CA ASP A 186 2.59 -4.62 -9.81
C ASP A 186 1.16 -5.07 -10.09
N PHE A 187 0.19 -4.27 -9.63
CA PHE A 187 -1.23 -4.47 -9.90
C PHE A 187 -1.73 -3.46 -10.93
N TYR A 188 -2.52 -3.93 -11.90
CA TYR A 188 -3.30 -3.06 -12.78
C TYR A 188 -4.79 -3.13 -12.42
N VAL A 189 -5.34 -2.02 -11.93
CA VAL A 189 -6.76 -1.91 -11.59
C VAL A 189 -7.52 -1.52 -12.86
N ASP A 190 -8.27 -2.47 -13.42
CA ASP A 190 -9.10 -2.27 -14.61
C ASP A 190 -10.27 -1.33 -14.31
N SER A 191 -10.92 -1.56 -13.18
CA SER A 191 -12.03 -0.73 -12.73
C SER A 191 -12.18 -0.78 -11.22
N PHE A 192 -12.74 0.29 -10.66
CA PHE A 192 -13.08 0.36 -9.25
C PHE A 192 -14.34 1.20 -9.05
N SER A 193 -15.08 0.90 -8.00
CA SER A 193 -16.17 1.71 -7.48
C SER A 193 -15.99 1.88 -5.99
N THR A 194 -16.09 3.10 -5.48
CA THR A 194 -15.91 3.39 -4.06
C THR A 194 -16.99 4.30 -3.53
N VAL A 195 -17.36 4.10 -2.26
CA VAL A 195 -18.24 4.96 -1.48
C VAL A 195 -17.47 5.38 -0.24
N HIS A 196 -17.46 6.68 0.04
CA HIS A 196 -16.72 7.27 1.15
C HIS A 196 -17.70 7.95 2.12
N VAL A 197 -17.48 7.74 3.41
CA VAL A 197 -18.18 8.44 4.48
C VAL A 197 -17.13 9.16 5.35
N PRO A 198 -17.12 10.50 5.38
CA PRO A 198 -16.21 11.26 6.23
C PRO A 198 -16.40 10.94 7.71
N ILE A 199 -15.28 10.77 8.42
CA ILE A 199 -15.26 10.54 9.86
C ILE A 199 -14.53 11.69 10.54
N ALA A 200 -15.18 12.32 11.52
CA ALA A 200 -14.49 13.25 12.41
C ALA A 200 -13.53 12.45 13.31
N PRO A 201 -12.23 12.82 13.44
CA PRO A 201 -11.30 12.06 14.27
C PRO A 201 -11.77 11.87 15.72
N ALA A 202 -12.49 12.85 16.29
CA ALA A 202 -13.06 12.77 17.63
C ALA A 202 -14.24 11.78 17.77
N ALA A 203 -14.76 11.23 16.66
CA ALA A 203 -15.80 10.20 16.68
C ALA A 203 -15.24 8.79 16.92
N ILE A 204 -13.92 8.60 16.81
CA ILE A 204 -13.25 7.35 17.21
C ILE A 204 -13.09 7.38 18.73
N THR A 205 -14.01 6.72 19.41
CA THR A 205 -14.10 6.67 20.87
C THR A 205 -13.81 5.30 21.46
N GLY A 206 -13.66 4.28 20.60
CA GLY A 206 -13.25 2.93 20.96
C GLY A 206 -12.58 2.22 19.77
N ASP A 207 -12.50 0.90 19.87
CA ASP A 207 -11.99 0.05 18.79
C ASP A 207 -12.85 0.20 17.53
N ILE A 208 -12.21 0.04 16.38
CA ILE A 208 -12.85 0.20 15.08
C ILE A 208 -13.33 -1.16 14.61
N TRP A 209 -14.64 -1.29 14.35
CA TRP A 209 -15.18 -2.51 13.76
C TRP A 209 -15.44 -2.28 12.29
N LEU A 210 -14.95 -3.19 11.46
CA LEU A 210 -15.23 -3.20 10.03
C LEU A 210 -16.13 -4.39 9.71
N ARG A 211 -17.20 -4.16 8.95
CA ARG A 211 -18.16 -5.20 8.58
C ARG A 211 -18.48 -5.17 7.09
N LEU A 212 -18.54 -6.37 6.51
CA LEU A 212 -19.10 -6.63 5.19
C LEU A 212 -20.29 -7.58 5.32
N ASP A 213 -21.42 -7.19 4.74
CA ASP A 213 -22.63 -7.99 4.67
C ASP A 213 -22.98 -8.25 3.20
N PHE A 214 -23.00 -9.52 2.79
CA PHE A 214 -23.37 -9.93 1.44
C PHE A 214 -24.77 -10.54 1.41
N VAL A 215 -25.56 -10.10 0.43
CA VAL A 215 -26.90 -10.61 0.16
C VAL A 215 -26.92 -11.26 -1.22
N ASP A 216 -26.95 -12.59 -1.22
CA ASP A 216 -26.83 -13.44 -2.41
C ASP A 216 -28.01 -13.24 -3.37
N ALA A 217 -29.21 -13.06 -2.82
CA ALA A 217 -30.43 -12.86 -3.62
C ALA A 217 -30.39 -11.59 -4.50
N THR A 218 -29.55 -10.61 -4.15
CA THR A 218 -29.42 -9.33 -4.86
C THR A 218 -28.03 -9.08 -5.43
N ASP A 219 -27.07 -9.98 -5.15
CA ASP A 219 -25.65 -9.82 -5.46
C ASP A 219 -25.09 -8.46 -5.00
N GLN A 220 -25.39 -8.11 -3.75
CA GLN A 220 -25.03 -6.82 -3.15
C GLN A 220 -24.19 -7.00 -1.90
N ILE A 221 -23.18 -6.15 -1.77
CA ILE A 221 -22.33 -6.05 -0.59
C ILE A 221 -22.54 -4.71 0.11
N THR A 222 -22.77 -4.76 1.41
CA THR A 222 -22.92 -3.57 2.26
C THR A 222 -21.74 -3.48 3.21
N GLY A 223 -21.10 -2.31 3.22
CA GLY A 223 -20.01 -1.99 4.13
C GLY A 223 -20.54 -1.19 5.31
N SER A 224 -20.14 -1.55 6.53
CA SER A 224 -20.47 -0.80 7.74
C SER A 224 -19.25 -0.66 8.64
N ILE A 225 -19.22 0.42 9.43
CA ILE A 225 -18.16 0.70 10.40
C ILE A 225 -18.75 1.05 11.77
N SER A 226 -18.09 0.62 12.83
CA SER A 226 -18.27 1.17 14.18
C SER A 226 -16.99 1.88 14.61
N THR A 227 -17.14 3.05 15.23
CA THR A 227 -16.03 3.82 15.83
C THR A 227 -16.19 3.97 17.35
N ASP A 228 -17.15 3.24 17.94
CA ASP A 228 -17.53 3.31 19.36
C ASP A 228 -17.42 1.93 20.04
N GLY A 229 -16.45 1.11 19.60
CA GLY A 229 -16.20 -0.21 20.15
C GLY A 229 -17.29 -1.24 19.85
N GLY A 230 -17.99 -1.09 18.72
CA GLY A 230 -19.02 -2.03 18.27
C GLY A 230 -20.41 -1.74 18.83
N SER A 231 -20.60 -0.62 19.54
CA SER A 231 -21.89 -0.25 20.15
C SER A 231 -22.92 0.14 19.09
N SER A 232 -22.49 0.83 18.04
CA SER A 232 -23.32 1.19 16.89
C SER A 232 -22.56 1.06 15.57
N PHE A 233 -23.28 0.70 14.51
CA PHE A 233 -22.73 0.60 13.15
C PHE A 233 -23.34 1.67 12.26
N THR A 234 -22.48 2.40 11.56
CA THR A 234 -22.84 3.31 10.48
C THR A 234 -22.64 2.61 9.15
N THR A 235 -23.69 2.52 8.35
CA THR A 235 -23.60 2.02 6.98
C THR A 235 -22.84 3.02 6.12
N ILE A 236 -21.80 2.54 5.43
CA ILE A 236 -21.00 3.33 4.48
C ILE A 236 -21.76 3.41 3.15
N GLY A 237 -22.22 2.26 2.66
CA GLY A 237 -22.98 2.14 1.42
C GLY A 237 -23.19 0.69 1.01
N THR A 238 -23.83 0.51 -0.14
CA THR A 238 -24.05 -0.79 -0.78
C THR A 238 -23.57 -0.72 -2.22
N LEU A 239 -22.76 -1.70 -2.63
CA LEU A 239 -22.26 -1.83 -4.00
C LEU A 239 -22.71 -3.16 -4.61
N PRO A 240 -22.93 -3.24 -5.93
CA PRO A 240 -23.08 -4.52 -6.59
C PRO A 240 -21.74 -5.26 -6.60
N MET A 241 -21.77 -6.60 -6.53
CA MET A 241 -20.57 -7.38 -6.81
C MET A 241 -20.20 -7.24 -8.29
N PRO A 242 -18.90 -7.25 -8.63
CA PRO A 242 -18.45 -6.93 -9.97
C PRO A 242 -18.68 -8.08 -10.97
N VAL A 243 -18.87 -9.32 -10.51
CA VAL A 243 -18.91 -10.51 -11.37
C VAL A 243 -19.85 -11.59 -10.82
N THR A 244 -20.77 -12.09 -11.64
CA THR A 244 -21.56 -13.31 -11.35
C THR A 244 -20.67 -14.56 -11.37
N GLY A 245 -20.89 -15.49 -10.43
CA GLY A 245 -20.07 -16.68 -10.23
C GLY A 245 -18.83 -16.42 -9.36
N TRP A 246 -18.80 -15.30 -8.64
CA TRP A 246 -17.67 -14.89 -7.84
C TRP A 246 -17.47 -15.76 -6.60
N GLY A 247 -16.26 -15.80 -6.09
CA GLY A 247 -16.00 -16.36 -4.79
C GLY A 247 -14.79 -15.73 -4.16
N GLY A 248 -14.38 -16.19 -2.99
CA GLY A 248 -13.21 -15.59 -2.37
C GLY A 248 -12.85 -16.12 -1.01
N GLN A 249 -11.76 -15.54 -0.53
CA GLN A 249 -11.23 -15.68 0.81
C GLN A 249 -11.35 -14.33 1.50
N ALA A 250 -11.52 -14.35 2.82
CA ALA A 250 -11.45 -13.13 3.62
C ALA A 250 -9.99 -12.76 3.86
N GLY A 251 -9.68 -11.47 3.85
CA GLY A 251 -8.34 -10.97 4.15
C GLY A 251 -8.36 -9.78 5.09
N LEU A 252 -7.20 -9.55 5.71
CA LEU A 252 -6.93 -8.43 6.60
C LEU A 252 -5.70 -7.70 6.08
N LEU A 253 -5.84 -6.39 5.88
CA LEU A 253 -4.86 -5.58 5.17
C LEU A 253 -4.51 -4.33 5.97
N ALA A 254 -3.22 -4.01 6.01
CA ALA A 254 -2.69 -2.75 6.48
C ALA A 254 -1.70 -2.19 5.45
N ASP A 255 -1.87 -0.94 5.06
CA ASP A 255 -1.11 -0.37 3.93
C ASP A 255 -0.90 1.15 4.10
N PRO A 256 0.32 1.58 4.44
CA PRO A 256 0.78 2.93 4.17
C PRO A 256 1.01 3.16 2.67
N ARG A 257 0.39 4.21 2.15
CA ARG A 257 0.52 4.60 0.75
C ARG A 257 1.31 5.88 0.63
N GLN A 258 2.06 5.98 -0.45
CA GLN A 258 2.66 7.22 -0.90
C GLN A 258 2.50 7.30 -2.41
N LEU A 259 2.42 8.53 -2.94
CA LEU A 259 2.52 8.69 -4.39
C LEU A 259 3.81 8.04 -4.85
N ALA A 260 3.72 7.22 -5.91
CA ALA A 260 4.91 6.68 -6.53
C ALA A 260 5.77 7.87 -6.94
N ALA A 261 7.07 7.84 -6.60
CA ALA A 261 7.97 8.82 -7.17
C ALA A 261 7.77 8.79 -8.68
N PRO A 262 7.60 9.95 -9.36
CA PRO A 262 7.42 9.95 -10.80
C PRO A 262 8.54 9.10 -11.37
N SER A 263 8.20 8.01 -12.07
CA SER A 263 9.19 7.11 -12.61
C SER A 263 10.14 7.99 -13.42
N VAL A 264 11.34 8.23 -12.92
CA VAL A 264 12.35 8.92 -13.72
C VAL A 264 12.45 8.03 -14.93
N PRO A 265 12.11 8.49 -16.14
CA PRO A 265 12.18 7.65 -17.32
C PRO A 265 13.58 7.08 -17.28
N THR A 266 13.70 5.76 -17.04
CA THR A 266 14.98 5.09 -17.00
C THR A 266 15.56 5.38 -18.36
N LEU A 267 16.50 6.34 -18.39
CA LEU A 267 17.23 6.67 -19.59
C LEU A 267 17.84 5.34 -19.99
N GLY A 268 17.30 4.74 -21.05
CA GLY A 268 17.87 3.50 -21.58
C GLY A 268 19.36 3.69 -21.84
N PRO A 269 20.09 2.64 -22.22
CA PRO A 269 21.54 2.72 -22.45
C PRO A 269 21.98 3.95 -23.30
N LEU A 270 21.12 4.39 -24.22
CA LEU A 270 21.30 5.61 -25.04
C LEU A 270 21.14 6.93 -24.28
N GLY A 271 20.21 7.02 -23.32
CA GLY A 271 20.00 8.22 -22.53
C GLY A 271 21.12 8.47 -21.51
N MET A 272 21.68 7.40 -20.92
CA MET A 272 22.88 7.49 -20.07
C MET A 272 24.12 7.93 -20.86
N ALA A 273 24.30 7.43 -22.09
CA ALA A 273 25.38 7.85 -22.97
C ALA A 273 25.29 9.36 -23.34
N THR A 274 24.07 9.88 -23.48
CA THR A 274 23.82 11.29 -23.80
C THR A 274 24.16 12.21 -22.62
N LEU A 275 23.80 11.81 -21.39
CA LEU A 275 24.11 12.57 -20.18
C LEU A 275 25.63 12.58 -19.88
N ILE A 276 26.31 11.45 -20.07
CA ILE A 276 27.78 11.35 -19.93
C ILE A 276 28.49 12.18 -21.01
N GLY A 277 27.97 12.18 -22.26
CA GLY A 277 28.49 13.00 -23.35
C GLY A 277 28.39 14.50 -23.09
N LEU A 278 27.27 14.97 -22.54
CA LEU A 278 27.05 16.38 -22.19
C LEU A 278 27.96 16.84 -21.03
N MET A 279 28.18 16.00 -20.02
CA MET A 279 29.11 16.31 -18.93
C MET A 279 30.59 16.31 -19.40
N GLY A 280 30.95 15.41 -20.31
CA GLY A 280 32.28 15.38 -20.93
C GLY A 280 32.58 16.62 -21.78
N LEU A 281 31.60 17.13 -22.51
CA LEU A 281 31.71 18.35 -23.33
C LEU A 281 31.84 19.63 -22.48
N GLY A 282 31.14 19.70 -21.33
CA GLY A 282 31.25 20.84 -20.41
C GLY A 282 32.65 20.99 -19.77
N LEU A 283 33.31 19.87 -19.49
CA LEU A 283 34.67 19.86 -18.92
C LEU A 283 35.76 20.19 -19.96
N ALA A 284 35.57 19.81 -21.23
CA ALA A 284 36.50 20.19 -22.31
C ALA A 284 36.44 21.70 -22.65
N GLY A 285 35.27 22.33 -22.51
CA GLY A 285 35.09 23.77 -22.79
C GLY A 285 35.79 24.71 -21.80
N LEU A 286 36.02 24.26 -20.56
CA LEU A 286 36.71 25.05 -19.52
C LEU A 286 38.24 25.02 -19.64
N GLY A 287 38.80 24.10 -20.44
CA GLY A 287 40.25 23.93 -20.60
C GLY A 287 40.92 24.84 -21.65
N VAL A 288 40.16 25.54 -22.51
CA VAL A 288 40.73 26.16 -23.73
C VAL A 288 41.05 27.66 -23.58
N ARG A 289 40.65 28.35 -22.50
CA ARG A 289 40.94 29.79 -22.33
C ARG A 289 42.16 30.08 -21.44
N ARG A 290 43.35 29.58 -21.78
CA ARG A 290 44.63 30.18 -21.30
C ARG A 290 45.77 29.88 -22.28
N ARG A 291 45.91 30.72 -23.32
CA ARG A 291 47.20 31.14 -23.93
C ARG A 291 46.94 32.09 -25.10
N ALA A 292 46.97 33.39 -24.82
CA ALA A 292 47.35 34.40 -25.80
C ALA A 292 47.67 35.71 -25.07
N ALA A 293 48.83 35.76 -24.41
CA ALA A 293 49.51 37.02 -24.09
C ALA A 293 50.98 36.72 -23.74
N SER A 294 51.78 36.36 -24.75
CA SER A 294 53.22 36.68 -24.75
C SER A 294 53.80 36.57 -26.15
N ALA A 295 53.92 37.69 -26.84
CA ALA A 295 54.99 37.93 -27.80
C ALA A 295 55.27 39.44 -27.82
N ALA A 296 56.48 39.80 -27.41
CA ALA A 296 57.14 41.09 -27.64
C ALA A 296 57.28 41.32 -29.17
N ASN A 297 57.30 42.53 -29.72
CA ASN A 297 58.11 43.72 -29.44
C ASN A 297 57.34 45.00 -29.78
#